data_AF-A0A7X5L7K5-F1
#
_entry.id   AF-A0A7X5L7K5-F1
#
_cell.length_a   1.000
_cell.length_b   1.000
_cell.length_c   1.000
_cell.angle_alpha   90.00
_cell.angle_beta   90.00
_cell.angle_gamma   90.00
#
_symmetry.space_group_name_H-M   'P 1'
#
loop_
_entity.id
_entity.type
_entity.pdbx_description
1 polymer ?
#
loop_
_entity_poly.entity_id
_entity_poly.type
_entity_poly.pdbx_seq_one_letter_code
_entity_poly.pdbx_strand_id
1 'polypeptide(L)'
;MGKHALLSASASKRWLSCPPSARLEEQFRDEAGGSPYAEEGTAAHALAEHKLKKALKRRSKRPVSDYHCDEMEECTDGYVAFAMEQVELAKQECKDPVVLIEQRLDYSAYVPEGFGTGDLLIVADHVLTVIDLKYGKGVAVDAERNPQMMLYGLGALELFDALYDIDIVRMAIYQPRLESVSTWEITVPELMEWVEMELKPKAVLAIKGEGEFHSGDWCRFCKAKNTCRARAEEYLKLAQMEFKAPPLLSDEEIVEVLKVADELAKWSADVYAYAQDEAVTKGKKWAGFKLVEGRSNRKYTDEEEVAQAAQKAGYTDIYKKTLIGITEMERLLGKKKFAEILGKLVYKPQGKVTLVPESDKRQEIAASTAEADFKEE
;
A
#
# COMPACT_ATOMS: atom_id res chain seq x y z
N MET A 1 22.79 -6.90 -5.36
CA MET A 1 21.46 -7.53 -5.38
C MET A 1 21.44 -8.57 -4.28
N GLY A 2 20.73 -8.30 -3.19
CA GLY A 2 20.58 -9.28 -2.10
C GLY A 2 19.79 -10.49 -2.60
N LYS A 3 20.09 -11.69 -2.08
CA LYS A 3 19.24 -12.87 -2.32
C LYS A 3 17.83 -12.56 -1.83
N HIS A 4 16.84 -12.49 -2.71
CA HIS A 4 15.44 -12.44 -2.31
C HIS A 4 15.00 -13.87 -1.96
N ALA A 5 14.46 -14.07 -0.76
CA ALA A 5 13.82 -15.33 -0.41
C ALA A 5 12.59 -15.53 -1.32
N LEU A 6 12.40 -16.75 -1.85
CA LEU A 6 11.24 -17.10 -2.66
C LEU A 6 9.93 -16.77 -1.93
N LEU A 7 9.88 -17.12 -0.65
CA LEU A 7 8.76 -16.84 0.25
C LEU A 7 9.08 -15.66 1.17
N SER A 8 9.32 -14.49 0.59
CA SER A 8 9.59 -13.27 1.36
C SER A 8 8.38 -12.82 2.19
N ALA A 9 8.64 -12.20 3.34
CA ALA A 9 7.59 -11.70 4.22
C ALA A 9 6.71 -10.63 3.54
N SER A 10 7.29 -9.75 2.74
CA SER A 10 6.53 -8.71 2.01
C SER A 10 5.62 -9.27 0.92
N ALA A 11 5.90 -10.48 0.42
CA ALA A 11 5.05 -11.20 -0.54
C ALA A 11 4.12 -12.24 0.14
N SER A 12 4.14 -12.34 1.48
CA SER A 12 3.42 -13.38 2.25
C SER A 12 1.93 -13.46 1.97
N LYS A 13 1.24 -12.33 1.93
CA LYS A 13 -0.19 -12.30 1.58
C LYS A 13 -0.47 -12.96 0.23
N ARG A 14 0.45 -12.89 -0.72
CA ARG A 14 0.27 -13.50 -2.04
C ARG A 14 0.55 -15.00 -2.04
N TRP A 15 1.70 -15.44 -1.52
CA TRP A 15 2.03 -16.88 -1.55
C TRP A 15 1.25 -17.70 -0.52
N LEU A 16 0.69 -17.10 0.53
CA LEU A 16 -0.26 -17.78 1.41
C LEU A 16 -1.65 -17.93 0.77
N SER A 17 -2.11 -16.92 0.02
CA SER A 17 -3.42 -16.96 -0.63
C SER A 17 -3.41 -17.69 -1.97
N CYS A 18 -2.28 -17.73 -2.68
CA CYS A 18 -2.10 -18.39 -3.96
C CYS A 18 -0.72 -19.07 -4.00
N PRO A 19 -0.54 -20.22 -3.31
CA PRO A 19 0.75 -20.90 -3.19
C PRO A 19 1.52 -21.10 -4.50
N PRO A 20 0.92 -21.61 -5.60
CA PRO A 20 1.67 -21.84 -6.84
C PRO A 20 2.17 -20.55 -7.51
N SER A 21 1.66 -19.36 -7.10
CA SER A 21 2.15 -18.08 -7.62
C SER A 21 3.63 -17.83 -7.31
N ALA A 22 4.15 -18.36 -6.19
CA ALA A 22 5.54 -18.16 -5.80
C ALA A 22 6.53 -18.64 -6.87
N ARG A 23 6.30 -19.85 -7.43
CA ARG A 23 7.09 -20.41 -8.52
C ARG A 23 6.70 -19.88 -9.89
N LEU A 24 5.42 -19.56 -10.11
CA LEU A 24 4.98 -18.96 -11.37
C LEU A 24 5.71 -17.65 -11.67
N GLU A 25 5.95 -16.82 -10.65
CA GLU A 25 6.62 -15.53 -10.80
C GLU A 25 8.09 -15.61 -11.23
N GLU A 26 8.77 -16.75 -11.03
CA GLU A 26 10.16 -16.96 -11.47
C GLU A 26 10.32 -16.92 -13.00
N GLN A 27 9.22 -17.13 -13.75
CA GLN A 27 9.21 -17.06 -15.22
C GLN A 27 9.24 -15.61 -15.73
N PHE A 28 8.97 -14.64 -14.86
CA PHE A 28 8.92 -13.22 -15.18
C PHE A 28 10.21 -12.56 -14.75
N ARG A 29 10.89 -11.91 -15.69
CA ARG A 29 12.11 -11.14 -15.38
C ARG A 29 11.76 -9.99 -14.45
N ASP A 30 12.60 -9.76 -13.45
CA ASP A 30 12.54 -8.53 -12.68
C ASP A 30 12.82 -7.34 -13.59
N GLU A 31 12.06 -6.25 -13.42
CA GLU A 31 12.35 -4.99 -14.08
C GLU A 31 13.69 -4.47 -13.55
N ALA A 32 14.63 -4.16 -14.46
CA ALA A 32 15.93 -3.65 -14.08
C ALA A 32 15.77 -2.29 -13.39
N GLY A 33 16.17 -2.20 -12.11
CA GLY A 33 16.06 -0.98 -11.29
C GLY A 33 14.92 -0.98 -10.27
N GLY A 34 13.95 -1.89 -10.37
CA GLY A 34 12.71 -1.79 -9.58
C GLY A 34 11.83 -0.64 -10.08
N SER A 35 10.63 -0.49 -9.51
CA SER A 35 9.75 0.63 -9.87
C SER A 35 10.19 1.92 -9.16
N PRO A 36 9.96 3.11 -9.73
CA PRO A 36 10.23 4.39 -9.05
C PRO A 36 9.58 4.47 -7.66
N TYR A 37 8.42 3.82 -7.47
CA TYR A 37 7.75 3.73 -6.19
C TYR A 37 8.51 2.89 -5.15
N ALA A 38 9.16 1.81 -5.59
CA ALA A 38 9.99 0.98 -4.72
C ALA A 38 11.28 1.70 -4.32
N GLU A 39 11.89 2.45 -5.26
CA GLU A 39 13.06 3.29 -4.97
C GLU A 39 12.71 4.45 -4.01
N GLU A 40 11.59 5.14 -4.26
CA GLU A 40 11.08 6.20 -3.37
C GLU A 40 10.81 5.66 -1.96
N GLY A 41 10.20 4.48 -1.86
CA GLY A 41 10.00 3.79 -0.59
C GLY A 41 11.32 3.49 0.12
N THR A 42 12.30 2.94 -0.61
CA THR A 42 13.63 2.64 -0.06
C THR A 42 14.32 3.89 0.49
N ALA A 43 14.20 5.03 -0.21
CA ALA A 43 14.72 6.31 0.26
C ALA A 43 14.03 6.77 1.56
N ALA A 44 12.71 6.62 1.66
CA ALA A 44 11.95 6.95 2.85
C ALA A 44 12.36 6.10 4.07
N HIS A 45 12.53 4.78 3.91
CA HIS A 45 13.01 3.90 4.99
C HIS A 45 14.42 4.28 5.44
N ALA A 46 15.36 4.52 4.50
CA ALA A 46 16.72 4.93 4.86
C ALA A 46 16.73 6.27 5.62
N LEU A 47 15.87 7.23 5.24
CA LEU A 47 15.74 8.50 5.93
C LEU A 47 15.12 8.32 7.34
N ALA A 48 14.07 7.52 7.46
CA ALA A 48 13.44 7.16 8.73
C ALA A 48 14.43 6.48 9.69
N GLU A 49 15.17 5.48 9.20
CA GLU A 49 16.25 4.80 9.92
C GLU A 49 17.27 5.82 10.46
N HIS A 50 17.73 6.74 9.60
CA HIS A 50 18.68 7.78 9.99
C HIS A 50 18.16 8.67 11.13
N LYS A 51 16.93 9.15 10.99
CA LYS A 51 16.29 10.02 11.98
C LYS A 51 16.04 9.29 13.30
N LEU A 52 15.58 8.05 13.24
CA LEU A 52 15.34 7.21 14.42
C LEU A 52 16.64 6.90 15.16
N LYS A 53 17.73 6.56 14.44
CA LYS A 53 19.07 6.40 15.04
C LYS A 53 19.51 7.67 15.76
N LYS A 54 19.31 8.85 15.16
CA LYS A 54 19.61 10.14 15.81
C LYS A 54 18.78 10.37 17.08
N ALA A 55 17.48 10.09 17.04
CA ALA A 55 16.60 10.22 18.19
C ALA A 55 17.05 9.32 19.37
N LEU A 56 17.53 8.12 19.06
CA LEU A 56 18.13 7.18 20.02
C LEU A 56 19.61 7.46 20.35
N LYS A 57 20.16 8.62 19.93
CA LYS A 57 21.57 9.01 20.15
C LYS A 57 22.60 8.02 19.57
N ARG A 58 22.23 7.28 18.52
CA ARG A 58 23.11 6.36 17.77
C ARG A 58 23.75 7.09 16.60
N ARG A 59 24.98 6.71 16.25
CA ARG A 59 25.67 7.27 15.08
C ARG A 59 24.95 6.84 13.80
N SER A 60 24.72 7.80 12.91
CA SER A 60 24.16 7.55 11.58
C SER A 60 24.61 8.63 10.61
N LYS A 61 24.90 8.24 9.36
CA LYS A 61 25.14 9.17 8.25
C LYS A 61 23.82 9.39 7.53
N ARG A 62 23.50 10.65 7.23
CA ARG A 62 22.26 10.96 6.51
C ARG A 62 22.35 10.38 5.08
N PRO A 63 21.35 9.60 4.63
CA PRO A 63 21.34 9.11 3.26
C PRO A 63 21.18 10.27 2.28
N VAL A 64 21.47 10.02 1.01
CA VAL A 64 21.25 10.96 -0.09
C VAL A 64 20.46 10.20 -1.15
N SER A 65 19.39 10.82 -1.64
CA SER A 65 18.51 10.26 -2.67
C SER A 65 17.87 11.39 -3.46
N ASP A 66 17.65 11.17 -4.75
CA ASP A 66 16.94 12.10 -5.63
C ASP A 66 15.44 12.21 -5.30
N TYR A 67 14.92 11.28 -4.50
CA TYR A 67 13.53 11.26 -4.03
C TYR A 67 13.29 12.09 -2.77
N HIS A 68 14.34 12.66 -2.16
CA HIS A 68 14.19 13.47 -0.95
C HIS A 68 13.39 14.75 -1.24
N CYS A 69 12.29 14.92 -0.52
CA CYS A 69 11.40 16.09 -0.59
C CYS A 69 10.82 16.42 0.78
N ASP A 70 10.20 17.60 0.91
CA ASP A 70 9.58 18.06 2.15
C ASP A 70 8.48 17.09 2.65
N GLU A 71 7.69 16.50 1.75
CA GLU A 71 6.68 15.48 2.12
C GLU A 71 7.33 14.28 2.81
N MET A 72 8.45 13.78 2.27
CA MET A 72 9.18 12.64 2.84
C MET A 72 9.79 13.00 4.19
N GLU A 73 10.29 14.22 4.35
CA GLU A 73 10.80 14.71 5.63
C GLU A 73 9.69 14.68 6.69
N GLU A 74 8.53 15.28 6.42
CA GLU A 74 7.39 15.31 7.34
C GLU A 74 6.87 13.91 7.67
N CYS A 75 6.72 13.04 6.66
CA CYS A 75 6.27 11.67 6.85
C CYS A 75 7.22 10.87 7.75
N THR A 76 8.52 11.00 7.53
CA THR A 76 9.54 10.29 8.33
C THR A 76 9.71 10.89 9.72
N ASP A 77 9.47 12.19 9.90
CA ASP A 77 9.40 12.81 11.23
C ASP A 77 8.21 12.28 12.04
N GLY A 78 7.04 12.15 11.39
CA GLY A 78 5.85 11.54 12.00
C GLY A 78 6.09 10.10 12.45
N TYR A 79 6.73 9.29 11.60
CA TYR A 79 7.12 7.91 11.95
C TYR A 79 8.05 7.87 13.16
N VAL A 80 9.08 8.72 13.19
CA VAL A 80 10.05 8.76 14.30
C VAL A 80 9.38 9.21 15.59
N ALA A 81 8.46 10.16 15.54
CA ALA A 81 7.69 10.59 16.70
C ALA A 81 6.86 9.43 17.28
N PHE A 82 6.11 8.72 16.42
CA PHE A 82 5.34 7.53 16.81
C PHE A 82 6.24 6.42 17.37
N ALA A 83 7.34 6.11 16.69
CA ALA A 83 8.31 5.12 17.16
C ALA A 83 8.88 5.46 18.55
N MET A 84 9.24 6.72 18.80
CA MET A 84 9.77 7.16 20.08
C MET A 84 8.70 7.13 21.19
N GLU A 85 7.43 7.37 20.86
CA GLU A 85 6.31 7.17 21.78
C GLU A 85 6.19 5.70 22.20
N GLN A 86 6.27 4.76 21.26
CA GLN A 86 6.24 3.33 21.57
C GLN A 86 7.45 2.88 22.42
N VAL A 87 8.63 3.43 22.16
CA VAL A 87 9.82 3.19 23.00
C VAL A 87 9.61 3.71 24.42
N GLU A 88 8.96 4.87 24.58
CA GLU A 88 8.70 5.42 25.91
C GLU A 88 7.62 4.64 26.67
N LEU A 89 6.59 4.15 25.98
CA LEU A 89 5.60 3.24 26.57
C LEU A 89 6.28 1.95 27.06
N ALA A 90 7.15 1.35 26.25
CA ALA A 90 7.91 0.15 26.65
C ALA A 90 8.78 0.39 27.90
N LYS A 91 9.34 1.60 28.10
CA LYS A 91 10.11 1.94 29.30
C LYS A 91 9.27 2.09 30.58
N GLN A 92 7.95 2.30 30.43
CA GLN A 92 7.05 2.36 31.58
C GLN A 92 6.81 0.96 32.15
N GLU A 93 6.86 -0.06 31.29
CA GLU A 93 6.59 -1.45 31.63
C GLU A 93 7.87 -2.25 31.91
N CYS A 94 8.97 -1.94 31.20
CA CYS A 94 10.27 -2.59 31.31
C CYS A 94 11.36 -1.56 31.62
N LYS A 95 12.29 -1.89 32.53
CA LYS A 95 13.34 -0.96 32.96
C LYS A 95 14.37 -0.69 31.85
N ASP A 96 14.64 -1.68 31.01
CA ASP A 96 15.68 -1.67 30.00
C ASP A 96 15.23 -2.33 28.68
N PRO A 97 14.23 -1.75 27.98
CA PRO A 97 13.77 -2.29 26.72
C PRO A 97 14.87 -2.25 25.66
N VAL A 98 14.98 -3.32 24.89
CA VAL A 98 15.94 -3.42 23.78
C VAL A 98 15.29 -2.89 22.51
N VAL A 99 15.90 -1.86 21.92
CA VAL A 99 15.41 -1.23 20.69
C VAL A 99 16.36 -1.54 19.53
N LEU A 100 15.88 -2.22 18.49
CA LEU A 100 16.64 -2.54 17.29
C LEU A 100 16.02 -1.86 16.07
N ILE A 101 16.87 -1.43 15.13
CA ILE A 101 16.47 -0.69 13.93
C ILE A 101 17.02 -1.46 12.73
N GLU A 102 16.20 -1.64 11.68
CA GLU A 102 16.53 -2.43 10.49
C GLU A 102 17.04 -3.83 10.86
N GLN A 103 16.33 -4.49 11.78
CA GLN A 103 16.75 -5.79 12.29
C GLN A 103 16.40 -6.87 11.28
N ARG A 104 17.38 -7.71 10.92
CA ARG A 104 17.12 -8.94 10.15
C ARG A 104 16.36 -9.92 11.04
N LEU A 105 15.19 -10.35 10.59
CA LEU A 105 14.29 -11.27 11.27
C LEU A 105 14.26 -12.58 10.49
N ASP A 106 14.85 -13.63 11.07
CA ASP A 106 14.98 -14.93 10.43
C ASP A 106 13.88 -15.85 10.96
N TYR A 107 12.97 -16.25 10.07
CA TYR A 107 11.87 -17.18 10.37
C TYR A 107 12.05 -18.49 9.59
N SER A 108 13.29 -18.83 9.24
CA SER A 108 13.62 -20.01 8.44
C SER A 108 13.32 -21.34 9.13
N ALA A 109 13.16 -21.32 10.46
CA ALA A 109 12.64 -22.44 11.25
C ALA A 109 11.23 -22.86 10.81
N TYR A 110 10.43 -21.92 10.28
CA TYR A 110 9.04 -22.14 9.88
C TYR A 110 8.86 -22.16 8.36
N VAL A 111 9.58 -21.30 7.66
CA VAL A 111 9.51 -21.16 6.20
C VAL A 111 10.94 -21.22 5.66
N PRO A 112 11.36 -22.31 4.98
CA PRO A 112 12.74 -22.47 4.50
C PRO A 112 13.27 -21.24 3.76
N GLU A 113 14.49 -20.81 4.14
CA GLU A 113 15.16 -19.60 3.62
C GLU A 113 14.41 -18.27 3.88
N GLY A 114 13.34 -18.31 4.68
CA GLY A 114 12.49 -17.18 5.01
C GLY A 114 13.16 -16.19 5.96
N PHE A 115 13.28 -14.95 5.51
CA PHE A 115 13.72 -13.84 6.36
C PHE A 115 13.07 -12.53 5.91
N GLY A 116 13.20 -11.51 6.74
CA GLY A 116 12.86 -10.14 6.40
C GLY A 116 13.68 -9.14 7.20
N THR A 117 13.33 -7.86 7.05
CA THR A 117 13.93 -6.78 7.82
C THR A 117 12.79 -6.02 8.47
N GLY A 118 12.74 -6.00 9.80
CA GLY A 118 11.83 -5.16 10.55
C GLY A 118 12.43 -3.77 10.73
N ASP A 119 11.66 -2.72 10.43
CA ASP A 119 12.15 -1.34 10.50
C ASP A 119 12.50 -0.94 11.93
N LEU A 120 11.65 -1.33 12.89
CA LEU A 120 11.86 -1.12 14.32
C LEU A 120 11.33 -2.30 15.13
N LEU A 121 12.16 -2.79 16.04
CA LEU A 121 11.81 -3.81 17.02
C LEU A 121 12.06 -3.27 18.43
N ILE A 122 11.10 -3.46 19.32
CA ILE A 122 11.20 -3.10 20.74
C ILE A 122 10.88 -4.35 21.55
N VAL A 123 11.83 -4.82 22.34
CA VAL A 123 11.68 -5.98 23.23
C VAL A 123 11.56 -5.46 24.66
N ALA A 124 10.45 -5.75 25.32
CA ALA A 124 10.15 -5.30 26.67
C ALA A 124 9.46 -6.43 27.44
N ASP A 125 10.26 -7.32 28.07
CA ASP A 125 9.81 -8.51 28.80
C ASP A 125 8.60 -9.19 28.13
N HIS A 126 7.39 -9.02 28.70
CA HIS A 126 6.13 -9.61 28.27
C HIS A 126 5.68 -9.25 26.84
N VAL A 127 6.15 -8.12 26.29
CA VAL A 127 5.67 -7.58 25.01
C VAL A 127 6.81 -7.37 24.02
N LEU A 128 6.69 -8.03 22.87
CA LEU A 128 7.52 -7.82 21.70
C LEU A 128 6.79 -6.93 20.69
N THR A 129 7.29 -5.71 20.45
CA THR A 129 6.67 -4.77 19.49
C THR A 129 7.46 -4.70 18.19
N VAL A 130 6.83 -5.03 17.07
CA VAL A 130 7.34 -4.85 15.71
C VAL A 130 6.62 -3.69 15.04
N ILE A 131 7.37 -2.72 14.52
CA ILE A 131 6.82 -1.57 13.79
C ILE A 131 7.37 -1.55 12.37
N ASP A 132 6.48 -1.48 11.38
CA ASP A 132 6.80 -1.40 9.95
C ASP A 132 6.25 -0.08 9.37
N LEU A 133 7.12 0.66 8.67
CA LEU A 133 6.80 1.86 7.93
C LEU A 133 6.28 1.45 6.55
N LYS A 134 5.06 1.88 6.21
CA LYS A 134 4.55 1.76 4.84
C LYS A 134 4.52 3.11 4.17
N TYR A 135 5.53 3.37 3.35
CA TYR A 135 5.57 4.62 2.61
C TYR A 135 4.66 4.63 1.37
N GLY A 136 4.24 3.50 0.79
CA GLY A 136 3.49 3.48 -0.49
C GLY A 136 2.23 4.36 -0.53
N LYS A 137 1.90 4.90 -1.72
CA LYS A 137 0.65 5.65 -1.99
C LYS A 137 -0.47 4.69 -2.44
N GLY A 138 -1.69 4.86 -1.90
CA GLY A 138 -2.92 4.33 -2.49
C GLY A 138 -3.34 2.89 -2.16
N VAL A 139 -2.71 2.22 -1.18
CA VAL A 139 -3.22 0.96 -0.61
C VAL A 139 -3.09 1.04 0.90
N ALA A 140 -4.20 1.00 1.62
CA ALA A 140 -4.19 0.90 3.08
C ALA A 140 -3.63 -0.48 3.48
N VAL A 141 -2.69 -0.48 4.43
CA VAL A 141 -2.11 -1.71 4.98
C VAL A 141 -2.45 -1.79 6.46
N ASP A 142 -3.17 -2.83 6.83
CA ASP A 142 -3.63 -3.06 8.18
C ASP A 142 -2.73 -4.05 8.93
N ALA A 143 -2.57 -3.87 10.24
CA ALA A 143 -1.75 -4.74 11.09
C ALA A 143 -2.49 -6.02 11.52
N GLU A 144 -3.83 -6.01 11.56
CA GLU A 144 -4.61 -7.15 12.03
C GLU A 144 -4.45 -8.36 11.11
N ARG A 145 -4.01 -9.48 11.68
CA ARG A 145 -3.73 -10.73 10.97
C ARG A 145 -2.88 -10.53 9.71
N ASN A 146 -1.98 -9.55 9.72
CA ASN A 146 -1.11 -9.26 8.59
C ASN A 146 0.03 -10.28 8.53
N PRO A 147 0.11 -11.12 7.47
CA PRO A 147 1.10 -12.20 7.46
C PRO A 147 2.56 -11.71 7.41
N GLN A 148 2.83 -10.52 6.86
CA GLN A 148 4.17 -9.94 6.87
C GLN A 148 4.58 -9.63 8.31
N MET A 149 3.71 -8.96 9.06
CA MET A 149 3.98 -8.57 10.44
C MET A 149 4.07 -9.79 11.35
N MET A 150 3.23 -10.81 11.13
CA MET A 150 3.28 -12.07 11.89
C MET A 150 4.60 -12.81 11.64
N LEU A 151 5.11 -12.84 10.40
CA LEU A 151 6.43 -13.41 10.08
C LEU A 151 7.58 -12.63 10.73
N TYR A 152 7.47 -11.31 10.81
CA TYR A 152 8.42 -10.49 11.55
C TYR A 152 8.37 -10.79 13.04
N GLY A 153 7.17 -10.94 13.61
CA GLY A 153 6.96 -11.40 14.98
C GLY A 153 7.67 -12.72 15.25
N LEU A 154 7.48 -13.73 14.39
CA LEU A 154 8.15 -15.03 14.49
C LEU A 154 9.67 -14.89 14.44
N GLY A 155 10.20 -14.17 13.47
CA GLY A 155 11.64 -14.00 13.35
C GLY A 155 12.26 -13.19 14.50
N ALA A 156 11.47 -12.37 15.20
CA ALA A 156 11.89 -11.68 16.40
C ALA A 156 11.80 -12.58 17.64
N LEU A 157 10.78 -13.43 17.75
CA LEU A 157 10.70 -14.45 18.81
C LEU A 157 11.90 -15.39 18.74
N GLU A 158 12.28 -15.90 17.57
CA GLU A 158 13.47 -16.75 17.40
C GLU A 158 14.77 -16.11 17.92
N LEU A 159 14.86 -14.78 17.90
CA LEU A 159 16.03 -14.05 18.40
C LEU A 159 16.01 -13.82 19.92
N PHE A 160 14.83 -13.76 20.54
CA PHE A 160 14.68 -13.21 21.89
C PHE A 160 13.90 -14.09 22.88
N ASP A 161 13.17 -15.10 22.42
CA ASP A 161 12.35 -15.98 23.27
C ASP A 161 13.19 -16.74 24.32
N ALA A 162 14.45 -17.06 23.99
CA ALA A 162 15.39 -17.67 24.95
C ALA A 162 15.93 -16.69 26.01
N LEU A 163 15.71 -15.37 25.84
CA LEU A 163 16.26 -14.31 26.68
C LEU A 163 15.18 -13.55 27.46
N TYR A 164 13.95 -13.54 26.96
CA TYR A 164 12.82 -12.79 27.51
C TYR A 164 11.57 -13.67 27.53
N ASP A 165 10.79 -13.57 28.61
CA ASP A 165 9.49 -14.23 28.73
C ASP A 165 8.44 -13.42 27.94
N ILE A 166 8.39 -13.63 26.62
CA ILE A 166 7.48 -12.90 25.72
C ILE A 166 6.13 -13.61 25.66
N ASP A 167 5.06 -12.93 26.06
CA ASP A 167 3.69 -13.46 26.03
C ASP A 167 2.90 -12.95 24.81
N ILE A 168 3.18 -11.71 24.39
CA ILE A 168 2.41 -10.96 23.39
C ILE A 168 3.34 -10.39 22.32
N VAL A 169 2.93 -10.56 21.05
CA VAL A 169 3.52 -9.86 19.92
C VAL A 169 2.60 -8.73 19.49
N ARG A 170 3.04 -7.49 19.69
CA ARG A 170 2.39 -6.28 19.19
C ARG A 170 2.97 -5.92 17.82
N MET A 171 2.11 -5.70 16.85
CA MET A 171 2.45 -5.34 15.49
C MET A 171 1.83 -3.99 15.16
N ALA A 172 2.63 -3.05 14.71
CA ALA A 172 2.17 -1.75 14.26
C ALA A 172 2.61 -1.47 12.82
N ILE A 173 1.68 -0.97 12.02
CA ILE A 173 1.95 -0.45 10.67
C ILE A 173 1.70 1.04 10.70
N TYR A 174 2.74 1.80 10.36
CA TYR A 174 2.68 3.26 10.27
C TYR A 174 2.69 3.68 8.79
N GLN A 175 1.59 4.26 8.32
CA GLN A 175 1.40 4.64 6.92
C GLN A 175 1.10 6.15 6.79
N PRO A 176 2.14 7.01 6.75
CA PRO A 176 1.98 8.45 6.90
C PRO A 176 1.20 9.11 5.76
N ARG A 177 1.36 8.63 4.52
CA ARG A 177 0.71 9.21 3.34
C ARG A 177 -0.80 8.93 3.26
N LEU A 178 -1.31 8.05 4.13
CA LEU A 178 -2.75 7.83 4.34
C LEU A 178 -3.20 8.28 5.74
N GLU A 179 -2.33 8.99 6.48
CA GLU A 179 -2.57 9.40 7.88
C GLU A 179 -3.08 8.25 8.76
N SER A 180 -2.54 7.04 8.53
CA SER A 180 -3.04 5.81 9.14
C SER A 180 -1.99 5.15 10.01
N VAL A 181 -2.41 4.76 11.21
CA VAL A 181 -1.67 3.90 12.12
C VAL A 181 -2.59 2.74 12.48
N SER A 182 -2.14 1.52 12.20
CA SER A 182 -2.86 0.29 12.56
C SER A 182 -2.01 -0.51 13.54
N THR A 183 -2.59 -0.90 14.67
CA THR A 183 -1.90 -1.71 15.70
C THR A 183 -2.75 -2.92 16.03
N TRP A 184 -2.10 -4.06 16.17
CA TRP A 184 -2.73 -5.31 16.53
C TRP A 184 -1.84 -6.13 17.45
N GLU A 185 -2.44 -6.87 18.36
CA GLU A 185 -1.74 -7.74 19.30
C GLU A 185 -2.23 -9.17 19.13
N ILE A 186 -1.31 -10.11 19.27
CA ILE A 186 -1.60 -11.55 19.29
C ILE A 186 -0.76 -12.21 20.38
N THR A 187 -1.32 -13.20 21.06
CA THR A 187 -0.54 -14.00 22.01
C THR A 187 0.42 -14.94 21.27
N VAL A 188 1.55 -15.28 21.90
CA VAL A 188 2.49 -16.26 21.31
C VAL A 188 1.81 -17.60 20.98
N PRO A 189 0.96 -18.19 21.85
CA PRO A 189 0.22 -19.40 21.50
C PRO A 189 -0.67 -19.29 20.25
N GLU A 190 -1.42 -18.20 20.10
CA GLU A 190 -2.26 -17.97 18.91
C GLU A 190 -1.43 -17.76 17.64
N LEU A 191 -0.27 -17.09 17.76
CA LEU A 191 0.67 -16.94 16.65
C LEU A 191 1.22 -18.29 16.21
N MET A 192 1.56 -19.16 17.16
CA MET A 192 2.04 -20.52 16.89
C MET A 192 0.94 -21.42 16.33
N GLU A 193 -0.32 -21.24 16.73
CA GLU A 193 -1.45 -21.91 16.10
C GLU A 193 -1.55 -21.55 14.61
N TRP A 194 -1.44 -20.26 14.28
CA TRP A 194 -1.38 -19.82 12.88
C TRP A 194 -0.18 -20.43 12.12
N VAL A 195 0.97 -20.59 12.78
CA VAL A 195 2.14 -21.24 12.18
C VAL A 195 1.82 -22.67 11.73
N GLU A 196 1.21 -23.46 12.60
CA GLU A 196 0.92 -24.87 12.32
C GLU A 196 -0.26 -25.04 11.35
N MET A 197 -1.31 -24.24 11.52
CA MET A 197 -2.57 -24.42 10.78
C MET A 197 -2.54 -23.81 9.38
N GLU A 198 -1.80 -22.71 9.19
CA GLU A 198 -1.84 -21.93 7.95
C GLU A 198 -0.46 -21.78 7.31
N LEU A 199 0.53 -21.31 8.06
CA LEU A 199 1.82 -20.91 7.51
C LEU A 199 2.60 -22.10 6.93
N LYS A 200 2.91 -23.11 7.74
CA LYS A 200 3.74 -24.25 7.33
C LYS A 200 3.12 -25.04 6.18
N PRO A 201 1.83 -25.44 6.21
CA PRO A 201 1.22 -26.18 5.11
C PRO A 201 1.29 -25.43 3.78
N LYS A 202 0.99 -24.12 3.78
CA LYS A 202 1.02 -23.29 2.58
C LYS A 202 2.43 -23.00 2.09
N ALA A 203 3.40 -22.81 3.00
CA ALA A 203 4.81 -22.64 2.64
C ALA A 203 5.37 -23.87 1.90
N VAL A 204 5.01 -25.09 2.34
CA VAL A 204 5.41 -26.33 1.67
C VAL A 204 4.89 -26.38 0.24
N LEU A 205 3.61 -26.05 0.02
CA LEU A 205 3.00 -25.99 -1.30
C LEU A 205 3.67 -24.92 -2.18
N ALA A 206 3.84 -23.71 -1.64
CA ALA A 206 4.39 -22.58 -2.36
C ALA A 206 5.85 -22.82 -2.80
N ILE A 207 6.68 -23.44 -1.96
CA ILE A 207 8.06 -23.83 -2.32
C ILE A 207 8.09 -24.81 -3.48
N LYS A 208 7.11 -25.71 -3.59
CA LYS A 208 7.02 -26.68 -4.69
C LYS A 208 6.30 -26.12 -5.92
N GLY A 209 5.62 -24.99 -5.79
CA GLY A 209 4.73 -24.47 -6.82
C GLY A 209 3.44 -25.30 -6.97
N GLU A 210 3.05 -26.01 -5.90
CA GLU A 210 1.86 -26.85 -5.84
C GLU A 210 0.67 -26.09 -5.21
N GLY A 211 -0.51 -26.69 -5.26
CA GLY A 211 -1.76 -26.10 -4.75
C GLY A 211 -2.62 -25.49 -5.86
N GLU A 212 -3.66 -24.76 -5.46
CA GLU A 212 -4.61 -24.14 -6.37
C GLU A 212 -4.25 -22.68 -6.64
N PHE A 213 -4.51 -22.23 -7.87
CA PHE A 213 -4.42 -20.81 -8.20
C PHE A 213 -5.70 -20.10 -7.71
N HIS A 214 -5.52 -19.06 -6.90
CA HIS A 214 -6.60 -18.20 -6.45
C HIS A 214 -6.37 -16.75 -6.89
N SER A 215 -7.48 -16.07 -7.21
CA SER A 215 -7.51 -14.64 -7.49
C SER A 215 -8.10 -13.85 -6.32
N GLY A 216 -7.52 -12.69 -6.04
CA GLY A 216 -7.97 -11.73 -5.04
C GLY A 216 -7.08 -10.49 -5.08
N ASP A 217 -7.18 -9.61 -4.08
CA ASP A 217 -6.44 -8.34 -4.05
C ASP A 217 -4.91 -8.51 -4.14
N TRP A 218 -4.39 -9.65 -3.68
CA TRP A 218 -2.97 -9.98 -3.80
C TRP A 218 -2.48 -10.08 -5.26
N CYS A 219 -3.38 -10.30 -6.22
CA CYS A 219 -3.07 -10.31 -7.65
C CYS A 219 -2.51 -8.97 -8.13
N ARG A 220 -2.84 -7.84 -7.48
CA ARG A 220 -2.34 -6.51 -7.86
C ARG A 220 -0.81 -6.44 -7.91
N PHE A 221 -0.16 -7.15 -6.99
CA PHE A 221 1.30 -7.21 -6.86
C PHE A 221 1.91 -8.45 -7.53
N CYS A 222 1.10 -9.28 -8.18
CA CYS A 222 1.58 -10.50 -8.84
C CYS A 222 2.23 -10.15 -10.19
N LYS A 223 3.41 -10.71 -10.50
CA LYS A 223 4.06 -10.47 -11.81
C LYS A 223 3.26 -11.03 -12.98
N ALA A 224 2.52 -12.11 -12.74
CA ALA A 224 1.65 -12.74 -13.74
C ALA A 224 0.30 -12.03 -13.93
N LYS A 225 0.03 -10.93 -13.21
CA LYS A 225 -1.32 -10.34 -13.08
C LYS A 225 -2.04 -10.01 -14.38
N ASN A 226 -1.32 -9.74 -15.47
CA ASN A 226 -1.86 -9.37 -16.78
C ASN A 226 -2.15 -10.58 -17.67
N THR A 227 -1.52 -11.72 -17.40
CA THR A 227 -1.60 -12.93 -18.25
C THR A 227 -2.06 -14.18 -17.47
N CYS A 228 -2.39 -14.03 -16.19
CA CYS A 228 -2.81 -15.12 -15.32
C CYS A 228 -4.15 -15.72 -15.76
N ARG A 229 -4.15 -17.02 -16.07
CA ARG A 229 -5.35 -17.77 -16.47
C ARG A 229 -6.40 -17.79 -15.37
N ALA A 230 -6.02 -18.12 -14.13
CA ALA A 230 -6.96 -18.22 -13.01
C ALA A 230 -7.68 -16.90 -12.72
N ARG A 231 -6.95 -15.77 -12.83
CA ARG A 231 -7.55 -14.44 -12.70
C ARG A 231 -8.53 -14.15 -13.84
N ALA A 232 -8.18 -14.49 -15.07
CA ALA A 232 -9.07 -14.34 -16.21
C ALA A 232 -10.32 -15.21 -16.08
N GLU A 233 -10.17 -16.46 -15.64
CA GLU A 233 -11.28 -17.39 -15.41
C GLU A 233 -12.22 -16.90 -14.31
N GLU A 234 -11.69 -16.38 -13.19
CA GLU A 234 -12.54 -15.82 -12.14
C GLU A 234 -13.38 -14.65 -12.64
N TYR A 235 -12.79 -13.71 -13.37
CA TYR A 235 -13.56 -12.62 -13.95
C TYR A 235 -14.50 -13.09 -15.07
N LEU A 236 -14.14 -14.14 -15.82
CA LEU A 236 -15.00 -14.74 -16.83
C LEU A 236 -16.17 -15.51 -16.21
N LYS A 237 -16.07 -16.03 -14.97
CA LYS A 237 -17.21 -16.63 -14.27
C LYS A 237 -18.37 -15.63 -14.16
N LEU A 238 -18.09 -14.34 -14.01
CA LEU A 238 -19.12 -13.28 -14.02
C LEU A 238 -19.76 -13.10 -15.40
N ALA A 239 -18.96 -13.20 -16.47
CA ALA A 239 -19.48 -13.17 -17.84
C ALA A 239 -20.23 -14.47 -18.21
N GLN A 240 -19.93 -15.57 -17.50
CA GLN A 240 -20.59 -16.87 -17.60
C GLN A 240 -21.75 -17.04 -16.61
N MET A 241 -21.99 -16.09 -15.69
CA MET A 241 -23.31 -15.96 -15.08
C MET A 241 -24.24 -15.80 -16.27
N GLU A 242 -24.97 -16.86 -16.62
CA GLU A 242 -25.98 -16.80 -17.64
C GLU A 242 -27.01 -15.80 -17.12
N PHE A 243 -26.84 -14.51 -17.43
CA PHE A 243 -27.85 -13.47 -17.21
C PHE A 243 -29.01 -13.77 -18.16
N LYS A 244 -29.72 -14.86 -17.90
CA LYS A 244 -30.91 -15.29 -18.61
C LYS A 244 -32.10 -15.05 -17.70
N ALA A 245 -32.78 -13.94 -18.02
CA ALA A 245 -34.15 -13.53 -17.73
C ALA A 245 -34.67 -13.78 -16.29
N PRO A 246 -34.92 -12.72 -15.50
CA PRO A 246 -35.56 -11.45 -15.91
C PRO A 246 -34.63 -10.43 -16.62
N PRO A 247 -35.20 -9.43 -17.33
CA PRO A 247 -34.43 -8.41 -18.07
C PRO A 247 -33.66 -7.43 -17.17
N LEU A 248 -33.76 -7.60 -15.85
CA LEU A 248 -33.09 -6.82 -14.81
C LEU A 248 -32.36 -7.81 -13.90
N LEU A 249 -31.18 -7.41 -13.42
CA LEU A 249 -30.46 -8.15 -12.38
C LEU A 249 -31.25 -8.09 -11.06
N SER A 250 -31.27 -9.18 -10.31
CA SER A 250 -31.70 -9.16 -8.91
C SER A 250 -30.68 -8.41 -8.04
N ASP A 251 -31.09 -7.97 -6.85
CA ASP A 251 -30.17 -7.29 -5.92
C ASP A 251 -29.01 -8.21 -5.52
N GLU A 252 -29.23 -9.52 -5.41
CA GLU A 252 -28.18 -10.51 -5.15
C GLU A 252 -27.19 -10.60 -6.32
N GLU A 253 -27.68 -10.58 -7.57
CA GLU A 253 -26.81 -10.55 -8.76
C GLU A 253 -26.02 -9.24 -8.83
N ILE A 254 -26.62 -8.11 -8.46
CA ILE A 254 -25.93 -6.82 -8.37
C ILE A 254 -24.82 -6.88 -7.31
N VAL A 255 -25.07 -7.49 -6.15
CA VAL A 255 -24.06 -7.68 -5.10
C VAL A 255 -22.89 -8.54 -5.60
N GLU A 256 -23.14 -9.63 -6.32
CA GLU A 256 -22.08 -10.45 -6.91
C GLU A 256 -21.24 -9.65 -7.93
N VAL A 257 -21.86 -8.80 -8.75
CA VAL A 257 -21.16 -7.89 -9.66
C VAL A 257 -20.35 -6.84 -8.89
N LEU A 258 -20.90 -6.25 -7.84
CA LEU A 258 -20.24 -5.21 -7.04
C LEU A 258 -18.99 -5.72 -6.32
N LYS A 259 -18.97 -6.99 -5.87
CA LYS A 259 -17.82 -7.62 -5.19
C LYS A 259 -16.54 -7.63 -6.04
N VAL A 260 -16.67 -7.51 -7.35
CA VAL A 260 -15.60 -7.77 -8.34
C VAL A 260 -15.46 -6.66 -9.39
N ALA A 261 -16.46 -5.78 -9.54
CA ALA A 261 -16.50 -4.75 -10.58
C ALA A 261 -15.28 -3.84 -10.57
N ASP A 262 -14.88 -3.36 -9.40
CA ASP A 262 -13.72 -2.47 -9.26
C ASP A 262 -12.41 -3.16 -9.65
N GLU A 263 -12.23 -4.41 -9.21
CA GLU A 263 -11.03 -5.18 -9.53
C GLU A 263 -11.00 -5.60 -11.01
N LEU A 264 -12.16 -5.89 -11.61
CA LEU A 264 -12.31 -6.16 -13.05
C LEU A 264 -11.99 -4.91 -13.89
N ALA A 265 -12.50 -3.73 -13.49
CA ALA A 265 -12.22 -2.48 -14.17
C ALA A 265 -10.72 -2.13 -14.12
N LYS A 266 -10.08 -2.27 -12.94
CA LYS A 266 -8.63 -2.10 -12.78
C LYS A 266 -7.85 -3.11 -13.62
N TRP A 267 -8.25 -4.38 -13.62
CA TRP A 267 -7.58 -5.40 -14.42
C TRP A 267 -7.68 -5.14 -15.91
N SER A 268 -8.86 -4.73 -16.40
CA SER A 268 -9.06 -4.34 -17.80
C SER A 268 -8.10 -3.21 -18.19
N ALA A 269 -8.00 -2.17 -17.36
CA ALA A 269 -7.05 -1.08 -17.58
C ALA A 269 -5.58 -1.56 -17.59
N ASP A 270 -5.19 -2.43 -16.64
CA ASP A 270 -3.85 -3.02 -16.58
C ASP A 270 -3.53 -3.85 -17.84
N VAL A 271 -4.48 -4.64 -18.35
CA VAL A 271 -4.32 -5.43 -19.59
C VAL A 271 -4.17 -4.52 -20.81
N TYR A 272 -4.97 -3.47 -20.92
CA TYR A 272 -4.83 -2.48 -22.00
C TYR A 272 -3.46 -1.81 -21.97
N ALA A 273 -3.01 -1.36 -20.79
CA ALA A 273 -1.70 -0.73 -20.63
C ALA A 273 -0.57 -1.68 -21.01
N TYR A 274 -0.62 -2.95 -20.55
CA TYR A 274 0.35 -3.98 -20.93
C TYR A 274 0.35 -4.26 -22.44
N ALA A 275 -0.82 -4.47 -23.04
CA ALA A 275 -0.94 -4.76 -24.46
C ALA A 275 -0.43 -3.60 -25.32
N GLN A 276 -0.69 -2.35 -24.90
CA GLN A 276 -0.19 -1.14 -25.52
C GLN A 276 1.34 -1.04 -25.41
N ASP A 277 1.91 -1.24 -24.22
CA ASP A 277 3.36 -1.21 -24.01
C ASP A 277 4.06 -2.27 -24.89
N GLU A 278 3.62 -3.53 -24.86
CA GLU A 278 4.18 -4.59 -25.70
C GLU A 278 4.10 -4.26 -27.21
N ALA A 279 3.02 -3.61 -27.64
CA ALA A 279 2.86 -3.20 -29.03
C ALA A 279 3.81 -2.05 -29.40
N VAL A 280 4.04 -1.10 -28.50
CA VAL A 280 4.90 0.07 -28.71
C VAL A 280 6.39 -0.28 -28.58
N THR A 281 6.77 -1.00 -27.52
CA THR A 281 8.18 -1.25 -27.18
C THR A 281 8.76 -2.46 -27.91
N LYS A 282 7.96 -3.51 -28.11
CA LYS A 282 8.39 -4.79 -28.70
C LYS A 282 7.80 -5.06 -30.09
N GLY A 283 6.94 -4.16 -30.60
CA GLY A 283 6.30 -4.31 -31.91
C GLY A 283 5.28 -5.46 -31.98
N LYS A 284 4.81 -5.96 -30.83
CA LYS A 284 3.86 -7.07 -30.76
C LYS A 284 2.51 -6.66 -31.37
N LYS A 285 1.94 -7.51 -32.23
CA LYS A 285 0.61 -7.28 -32.82
C LYS A 285 -0.45 -8.12 -32.12
N TRP A 286 -1.56 -7.50 -31.77
CA TRP A 286 -2.74 -8.16 -31.20
C TRP A 286 -3.83 -8.20 -32.27
N ALA A 287 -4.33 -9.39 -32.61
CA ALA A 287 -5.37 -9.53 -33.62
C ALA A 287 -6.63 -8.72 -33.21
N GLY A 288 -7.17 -7.93 -34.15
CA GLY A 288 -8.32 -7.04 -33.89
C GLY A 288 -7.97 -5.65 -33.33
N PHE A 289 -6.71 -5.40 -32.98
CA PHE A 289 -6.25 -4.11 -32.46
C PHE A 289 -5.19 -3.48 -33.38
N LYS A 290 -5.14 -2.15 -33.40
CA LYS A 290 -4.12 -1.37 -34.11
C LYS A 290 -3.60 -0.23 -33.23
N LEU A 291 -2.32 0.10 -33.38
CA LEU A 291 -1.77 1.34 -32.83
C LEU A 291 -2.20 2.51 -33.71
N VAL A 292 -2.66 3.58 -33.09
CA VAL A 292 -2.99 4.85 -33.72
C VAL A 292 -2.42 5.98 -32.88
N GLU A 293 -2.20 7.13 -33.49
CA GLU A 293 -1.88 8.33 -32.73
C GLU A 293 -3.05 8.69 -31.80
N GLY A 294 -2.73 9.02 -30.56
CA GLY A 294 -3.71 9.54 -29.61
C GLY A 294 -4.31 10.86 -30.11
N ARG A 295 -5.45 11.26 -29.55
CA ARG A 295 -6.03 12.58 -29.85
C ARG A 295 -5.03 13.67 -29.45
N SER A 296 -4.51 14.40 -30.44
CA SER A 296 -3.66 15.56 -30.19
C SER A 296 -4.50 16.74 -29.71
N ASN A 297 -4.21 17.25 -28.51
CA ASN A 297 -4.77 18.52 -28.06
C ASN A 297 -3.88 19.66 -28.55
N ARG A 298 -4.49 20.75 -29.03
CA ARG A 298 -3.75 21.97 -29.35
C ARG A 298 -3.12 22.51 -28.07
N LYS A 299 -1.83 22.81 -28.11
CA LYS A 299 -1.09 23.52 -27.07
C LYS A 299 -0.59 24.82 -27.65
N TYR A 300 -0.49 25.85 -26.83
CA TYR A 300 0.23 27.06 -27.19
C TYR A 300 1.72 26.72 -27.33
N THR A 301 2.35 27.24 -28.38
CA THR A 301 3.77 27.02 -28.65
C THR A 301 4.66 27.87 -27.74
N ASP A 302 4.20 29.08 -27.44
CA ASP A 302 4.82 30.02 -26.53
C ASP A 302 3.70 30.82 -25.85
N GLU A 303 3.59 30.71 -24.52
CA GLU A 303 2.52 31.36 -23.78
C GLU A 303 2.67 32.89 -23.74
N GLU A 304 3.90 33.41 -23.82
CA GLU A 304 4.18 34.86 -23.82
C GLU A 304 3.80 35.48 -25.17
N GLU A 305 4.19 34.86 -26.28
CA GLU A 305 3.79 35.34 -27.61
C GLU A 305 2.28 35.28 -27.80
N VAL A 306 1.64 34.22 -27.27
CA VAL A 306 0.17 34.08 -27.28
C VAL A 306 -0.48 35.18 -26.45
N ALA A 307 0.04 35.48 -25.26
CA ALA A 307 -0.49 36.55 -24.43
C ALA A 307 -0.35 37.92 -25.10
N GLN A 308 0.80 38.20 -25.72
CA GLN A 308 1.03 39.45 -26.47
C GLN A 308 0.10 39.57 -27.69
N ALA A 309 -0.07 38.49 -28.45
CA ALA A 309 -0.96 38.47 -29.61
C ALA A 309 -2.42 38.68 -29.21
N ALA A 310 -2.87 38.04 -28.12
CA ALA A 310 -4.22 38.20 -27.59
C ALA A 310 -4.47 39.63 -27.07
N GLN A 311 -3.50 40.21 -26.34
CA GLN A 311 -3.57 41.60 -25.87
C GLN A 311 -3.63 42.60 -27.03
N LYS A 312 -2.80 42.41 -28.08
CA LYS A 312 -2.82 43.25 -29.29
C LYS A 312 -4.15 43.16 -30.04
N ALA A 313 -4.82 42.01 -29.98
CA ALA A 313 -6.15 41.79 -30.53
C ALA A 313 -7.30 42.31 -29.64
N GLY A 314 -6.97 42.94 -28.49
CA GLY A 314 -7.95 43.55 -27.58
C GLY A 314 -8.50 42.62 -26.50
N TYR A 315 -7.98 41.40 -26.36
CA TYR A 315 -8.35 40.46 -25.31
C TYR A 315 -7.40 40.58 -24.13
N THR A 316 -7.91 41.03 -22.98
CA THR A 316 -7.12 41.26 -21.75
C THR A 316 -7.37 40.21 -20.67
N ASP A 317 -8.47 39.47 -20.74
CA ASP A 317 -8.82 38.39 -19.81
C ASP A 317 -8.42 37.02 -20.40
N ILE A 318 -7.11 36.80 -20.48
CA ILE A 318 -6.50 35.64 -21.16
C ILE A 318 -5.91 34.61 -20.18
N TYR A 319 -5.97 34.90 -18.88
CA TYR A 319 -5.44 34.06 -17.82
C TYR A 319 -6.56 33.56 -16.90
N LYS A 320 -6.53 32.28 -16.56
CA LYS A 320 -7.44 31.74 -15.55
C LYS A 320 -6.94 32.11 -14.15
N LYS A 321 -7.57 33.09 -13.50
CA LYS A 321 -7.29 33.42 -12.09
C LYS A 321 -8.04 32.46 -11.16
N THR A 322 -7.31 31.55 -10.52
CA THR A 322 -7.86 30.65 -9.49
C THR A 322 -7.17 30.88 -8.16
N LEU A 323 -7.91 30.71 -7.05
CA LEU A 323 -7.29 30.61 -5.73
C LEU A 323 -6.34 29.40 -5.71
N ILE A 324 -5.19 29.58 -5.08
CA ILE A 324 -4.27 28.47 -4.80
C ILE A 324 -4.95 27.45 -3.87
N GLY A 325 -4.53 26.19 -3.97
CA GLY A 325 -5.10 25.11 -3.18
C GLY A 325 -4.85 25.30 -1.68
N ILE A 326 -5.66 24.65 -0.84
CA ILE A 326 -5.59 24.74 0.63
C ILE A 326 -4.17 24.46 1.14
N THR A 327 -3.53 23.39 0.67
CA THR A 327 -2.17 23.02 1.08
C THR A 327 -1.14 24.10 0.73
N GLU A 328 -1.25 24.71 -0.45
CA GLU A 328 -0.34 25.77 -0.87
C GLU A 328 -0.59 27.06 -0.07
N MET A 329 -1.85 27.34 0.27
CA MET A 329 -2.25 28.44 1.13
C MET A 329 -1.77 28.24 2.58
N GLU A 330 -1.86 27.01 3.11
CA GLU A 330 -1.32 26.62 4.42
C GLU A 330 0.20 26.77 4.47
N ARG A 331 0.90 26.42 3.38
CA ARG A 331 2.34 26.62 3.24
C ARG A 331 2.71 28.10 3.21
N LEU A 332 1.92 28.93 2.51
CA LEU A 332 2.15 30.37 2.39
C LEU A 332 1.92 31.12 3.70
N LEU A 333 0.85 30.77 4.44
CA LEU A 333 0.47 31.46 5.68
C LEU A 333 1.08 30.82 6.94
N GLY A 334 1.38 29.53 6.89
CA GLY A 334 1.66 28.68 8.05
C GLY A 334 0.38 28.22 8.75
N LYS A 335 0.33 26.94 9.17
CA LYS A 335 -0.89 26.27 9.72
C LYS A 335 -1.62 27.09 10.80
N LYS A 336 -0.89 27.76 11.72
CA LYS A 336 -1.49 28.60 12.77
C LYS A 336 -2.24 29.83 12.21
N LYS A 337 -1.59 30.60 11.33
CA LYS A 337 -2.21 31.79 10.73
C LYS A 337 -3.30 31.41 9.73
N PHE A 338 -3.13 30.29 9.02
CA PHE A 338 -4.17 29.74 8.16
C PHE A 338 -5.45 29.45 8.96
N ALA A 339 -5.34 28.73 10.08
CA ALA A 339 -6.48 28.44 10.95
C ALA A 339 -7.13 29.70 11.52
N GLU A 340 -6.34 30.71 11.90
CA GLU A 340 -6.83 31.99 12.44
C GLU A 340 -7.58 32.82 11.38
N ILE A 341 -7.01 32.95 10.19
CA ILE A 341 -7.48 33.88 9.15
C ILE A 341 -8.54 33.23 8.25
N LEU A 342 -8.27 32.00 7.82
CA LEU A 342 -9.07 31.30 6.81
C LEU A 342 -9.88 30.13 7.38
N GLY A 343 -9.64 29.71 8.62
CA GLY A 343 -10.31 28.54 9.21
C GLY A 343 -11.84 28.63 9.19
N LYS A 344 -12.42 29.84 9.33
CA LYS A 344 -13.88 30.06 9.22
C LYS A 344 -14.41 30.04 7.78
N LEU A 345 -13.52 30.11 6.79
CA LEU A 345 -13.82 30.12 5.35
C LEU A 345 -13.48 28.77 4.69
N VAL A 346 -12.96 27.82 5.47
CA VAL A 346 -12.65 26.46 5.02
C VAL A 346 -13.70 25.53 5.60
N TYR A 347 -14.48 24.93 4.71
CA TYR A 347 -15.44 23.90 5.08
C TYR A 347 -14.91 22.56 4.56
N LYS A 348 -14.93 21.55 5.43
CA LYS A 348 -14.67 20.17 5.03
C LYS A 348 -16.04 19.56 4.68
N PRO A 349 -16.37 19.36 3.38
CA PRO A 349 -17.55 18.59 3.01
C PRO A 349 -17.57 17.27 3.76
N GLN A 350 -18.77 16.86 4.20
CA GLN A 350 -18.97 15.44 4.46
C GLN A 350 -18.65 14.69 3.15
N GLY A 351 -17.86 13.64 3.26
CA GLY A 351 -17.49 12.83 2.10
C GLY A 351 -18.77 12.29 1.47
N LYS A 352 -18.85 12.28 0.13
CA LYS A 352 -19.99 11.72 -0.58
C LYS A 352 -20.27 10.31 -0.06
N VAL A 353 -21.55 10.03 0.21
CA VAL A 353 -22.02 8.67 0.51
C VAL A 353 -21.56 7.74 -0.60
N THR A 354 -20.73 6.76 -0.23
CA THR A 354 -20.12 5.82 -1.16
C THR A 354 -20.52 4.43 -0.73
N LEU A 355 -21.14 3.66 -1.62
CA LEU A 355 -21.45 2.26 -1.37
C LEU A 355 -20.14 1.46 -1.39
N VAL A 356 -19.89 0.72 -0.31
CA VAL A 356 -18.65 -0.03 -0.08
C VAL A 356 -19.01 -1.41 0.48
N PRO A 357 -18.16 -2.44 0.31
CA PRO A 357 -18.40 -3.75 0.92
C PRO A 357 -18.43 -3.68 2.46
N GLU A 358 -19.14 -4.60 3.12
CA GLU A 358 -19.20 -4.67 4.60
C GLU A 358 -17.84 -4.83 5.28
N SER A 359 -16.84 -5.36 4.56
CA SER A 359 -15.46 -5.45 5.04
C SER A 359 -14.75 -4.10 5.14
N ASP A 360 -15.32 -3.03 4.56
CA ASP A 360 -14.79 -1.68 4.70
C ASP A 360 -14.95 -1.22 6.16
N LYS A 361 -13.85 -0.77 6.78
CA LYS A 361 -13.84 -0.41 8.21
C LYS A 361 -14.59 0.88 8.53
N ARG A 362 -15.03 1.65 7.51
CA ARG A 362 -15.80 2.88 7.72
C ARG A 362 -17.17 2.56 8.30
N GLN A 363 -17.64 3.37 9.25
CA GLN A 363 -18.94 3.19 9.87
C GLN A 363 -20.07 3.35 8.86
N GLU A 364 -21.04 2.42 8.92
CA GLU A 364 -22.28 2.52 8.15
C GLU A 364 -23.08 3.76 8.58
N ILE A 365 -23.63 4.46 7.59
CA ILE A 365 -24.48 5.64 7.81
C ILE A 365 -25.94 5.28 7.57
N ALA A 366 -26.84 5.71 8.46
CA ALA A 366 -28.27 5.43 8.34
C ALA A 366 -28.87 6.14 7.10
N ALA A 367 -29.71 5.45 6.33
CA ALA A 367 -30.26 5.92 5.05
C ALA A 367 -30.96 7.30 5.10
N SER A 368 -31.44 7.75 6.27
CA SER A 368 -32.11 9.05 6.43
C SER A 368 -31.21 10.27 6.20
N THR A 369 -29.88 10.12 6.17
CA THR A 369 -28.96 11.22 5.81
C THR A 369 -28.63 11.27 4.31
N ALA A 370 -29.00 10.24 3.53
CA ALA A 370 -28.70 10.18 2.09
C ALA A 370 -29.67 11.01 1.22
N GLU A 371 -30.92 11.23 1.67
CA GLU A 371 -31.91 12.03 0.92
C GLU A 371 -31.56 13.54 0.85
N ALA A 372 -30.69 14.03 1.75
CA ALA A 372 -30.25 15.42 1.75
C ALA A 372 -29.20 15.70 0.65
N ASP A 373 -28.35 14.71 0.31
CA ASP A 373 -27.20 14.90 -0.58
C ASP A 373 -27.51 14.65 -2.07
N PHE A 374 -28.64 14.02 -2.39
CA PHE A 374 -29.08 13.80 -3.78
C PHE A 374 -29.93 14.95 -4.36
N LYS A 375 -30.18 16.02 -3.58
CA LYS A 375 -31.07 17.13 -3.98
C LYS A 375 -30.37 18.45 -4.36
N GLU A 376 -29.04 18.51 -4.37
CA GLU A 376 -28.30 19.67 -4.88
C GLU A 376 -27.52 19.30 -6.15
N GLU A 377 -28.19 19.38 -7.31
CA GLU A 377 -27.59 19.68 -8.62
C GLU A 377 -27.87 21.14 -9.01
#